data_AF-A0A2V8RXS3-F1
#
_entry.id   AF-A0A2V8RXS3-F1
#
_cell.length_a   1.000
_cell.length_b   1.000
_cell.length_c   1.000
_cell.angle_alpha   90.00
_cell.angle_beta   90.00
_cell.angle_gamma   90.00
#
_symmetry.space_group_name_H-M   'P 1'
#
loop_
_entity.id
_entity.type
_entity.pdbx_description
1 polymer ?
#
loop_
_entity_poly.entity_id
_entity_poly.type
_entity_poly.pdbx_seq_one_letter_code
_entity_poly.pdbx_strand_id
1 'polypeptide(L)'
;MGRKARPKQERLGEKLLQIRLALGLSQTEMLYRLGVEDQIEYNNISKYELDKNEPPLRILLQYARAANVSTDVLIDDELDLPANLPSPTKSEGIRRKSPARRKQH
;
A
#
# COMPACT_ATOMS: atom_id res chain seq x y z
N MET A 1 -22.00 -16.93 -12.48
CA MET A 1 -21.44 -15.98 -11.48
C MET A 1 -20.44 -15.08 -12.19
N GLY A 2 -20.67 -13.76 -12.21
CA GLY A 2 -20.05 -12.81 -13.14
C GLY A 2 -18.53 -12.83 -13.15
N ARG A 3 -17.97 -13.14 -14.33
CA ARG A 3 -16.54 -13.36 -14.60
C ARG A 3 -15.86 -12.07 -15.04
N LYS A 4 -16.05 -10.98 -14.29
CA LYS A 4 -15.30 -9.73 -14.51
C LYS A 4 -14.29 -9.59 -13.38
N ALA A 5 -13.01 -9.45 -13.74
CA ALA A 5 -11.96 -9.17 -12.75
C ALA A 5 -12.39 -7.94 -11.94
N ARG A 6 -12.24 -8.03 -10.61
CA ARG A 6 -12.49 -6.88 -9.75
C ARG A 6 -11.57 -5.73 -10.19
N PRO A 7 -12.05 -4.49 -10.22
CA PRO A 7 -11.17 -3.33 -10.36
C PRO A 7 -10.07 -3.42 -9.31
N LYS A 8 -8.81 -3.30 -9.75
CA LYS A 8 -7.64 -3.27 -8.89
C LYS A 8 -7.00 -1.90 -9.01
N GLN A 9 -6.43 -1.44 -7.90
CA GLN A 9 -5.54 -0.29 -7.90
C GLN A 9 -4.31 -0.59 -8.74
N GLU A 10 -3.83 0.40 -9.49
CA GLU A 10 -2.65 0.26 -10.32
C GLU A 10 -1.35 0.42 -9.53
N ARG A 11 -1.42 1.01 -8.32
CA ARG A 11 -0.24 1.45 -7.55
C ARG A 11 -0.17 0.93 -6.12
N LEU A 12 -0.96 -0.07 -5.78
CA LEU A 12 -1.00 -0.57 -4.42
C LEU A 12 0.37 -1.09 -3.98
N GLY A 13 0.97 -2.02 -4.73
CA GLY A 13 2.28 -2.59 -4.41
C GLY A 13 3.38 -1.54 -4.27
N GLU A 14 3.41 -0.56 -5.17
CA GLU A 14 4.32 0.60 -5.12
C GLU A 14 4.22 1.33 -3.76
N LYS A 15 3.00 1.63 -3.31
CA LYS A 15 2.76 2.33 -2.03
C LYS A 15 3.16 1.48 -0.83
N LEU A 16 2.87 0.18 -0.84
CA LEU A 16 3.25 -0.73 0.24
C LEU A 16 4.78 -0.83 0.37
N LEU A 17 5.47 -0.92 -0.78
CA LEU A 17 6.93 -0.92 -0.83
C LEU A 17 7.50 0.40 -0.29
N GLN A 18 6.96 1.55 -0.70
CA GLN A 18 7.38 2.86 -0.20
C GLN A 18 7.24 2.97 1.32
N ILE A 19 6.13 2.49 1.89
CA ILE A 19 5.94 2.45 3.35
C ILE A 19 7.06 1.65 4.02
N ARG A 20 7.31 0.42 3.55
CA ARG A 20 8.33 -0.44 4.18
C ARG A 20 9.72 0.22 4.12
N LEU A 21 10.09 0.77 2.97
CA LEU A 21 11.39 1.41 2.78
C LEU A 21 11.52 2.68 3.63
N ALA A 22 10.47 3.49 3.73
CA ALA A 22 10.48 4.70 4.55
C ALA A 22 10.58 4.40 6.05
N LEU A 23 10.06 3.25 6.50
CA LEU A 23 10.23 2.75 7.87
C LEU A 23 11.60 2.12 8.11
N GLY A 24 12.42 1.93 7.07
CA GLY A 24 13.75 1.32 7.18
C GLY A 24 13.73 -0.18 7.46
N LEU A 25 12.67 -0.89 7.06
CA LEU A 25 12.45 -2.30 7.43
C LEU A 25 12.76 -3.27 6.27
N SER A 26 13.29 -4.44 6.62
CA SER A 26 13.25 -5.63 5.75
C SER A 26 11.81 -6.16 5.61
N GLN A 27 11.58 -7.06 4.65
CA GLN A 27 10.25 -7.67 4.46
C GLN A 27 9.80 -8.48 5.68
N THR A 28 10.73 -9.18 6.32
CA THR A 28 10.48 -9.93 7.56
C THR A 28 10.18 -9.00 8.73
N GLU A 29 10.94 -7.91 8.90
CA GLU A 29 10.63 -6.89 9.93
C GLU A 29 9.30 -6.19 9.66
N MET A 30 8.91 -6.01 8.39
CA MET A 30 7.61 -5.46 8.05
C MET A 30 6.46 -6.38 8.47
N LEU A 31 6.62 -7.70 8.30
CA LEU A 31 5.66 -8.67 8.82
C LEU A 31 5.45 -8.48 10.34
N TYR A 32 6.56 -8.40 11.09
CA TYR A 32 6.52 -8.18 12.54
C TYR A 32 5.90 -6.82 12.90
N ARG A 33 6.25 -5.77 12.17
CA ARG A 33 5.73 -4.41 12.38
C ARG A 33 4.21 -4.34 12.22
N LEU A 34 3.64 -5.17 11.34
CA LEU A 34 2.21 -5.25 11.07
C LEU A 34 1.45 -6.09 12.11
N GLY A 35 2.14 -6.98 12.85
CA GLY A 35 1.53 -7.89 13.83
C GLY A 35 0.61 -8.91 13.17
N VAL A 36 1.07 -9.54 12.09
CA VAL A 36 0.30 -10.46 11.23
C VAL A 36 1.06 -11.75 10.91
N GLU A 37 2.06 -12.08 11.71
CA GLU A 37 2.93 -13.26 11.62
C GLU A 37 2.14 -14.57 11.72
N ASP A 38 1.00 -14.54 12.41
CA ASP A 38 0.07 -15.65 12.57
C ASP A 38 -0.92 -15.78 11.40
N GLN A 39 -0.98 -14.77 10.52
CA GLN A 39 -1.98 -14.66 9.46
C GLN A 39 -1.38 -14.91 8.07
N ILE A 40 -0.12 -14.52 7.84
CA ILE A 40 0.53 -14.64 6.54
C ILE A 40 2.01 -15.01 6.68
N GLU A 41 2.51 -15.76 5.70
CA GLU A 41 3.94 -16.00 5.53
C GLU A 41 4.70 -14.72 5.13
N TYR A 42 5.95 -14.57 5.58
CA TYR A 42 6.80 -13.40 5.26
C TYR A 42 6.94 -13.17 3.74
N ASN A 43 6.93 -14.23 2.93
CA ASN A 43 7.03 -14.15 1.48
C ASN A 43 5.85 -13.39 0.83
N ASN A 44 4.71 -13.28 1.53
CA ASN A 44 3.56 -12.53 1.03
C ASN A 44 3.82 -11.03 0.99
N ILE A 45 4.66 -10.50 1.90
CA ILE A 45 5.07 -9.09 1.87
C ILE A 45 5.64 -8.72 0.50
N SER A 46 6.59 -9.52 0.00
CA SER A 46 7.17 -9.31 -1.33
C SER A 46 6.15 -9.41 -2.47
N LYS A 47 5.18 -10.33 -2.36
CA LYS A 47 4.14 -10.52 -3.38
C LYS A 47 3.19 -9.33 -3.41
N TYR A 48 2.88 -8.74 -2.26
CA TYR A 48 2.06 -7.52 -2.17
C TYR A 48 2.81 -6.33 -2.76
N GLU A 49 4.08 -6.15 -2.40
CA GLU A 49 4.94 -5.05 -2.90
C GLU A 49 5.18 -5.08 -4.41
N LEU A 50 5.03 -6.26 -5.05
CA LEU A 50 5.21 -6.47 -6.48
C LEU A 50 3.88 -6.60 -7.24
N ASP A 51 2.74 -6.30 -6.60
CA ASP A 51 1.38 -6.49 -7.15
C ASP A 51 1.08 -7.91 -7.66
N LYS A 52 1.87 -8.90 -7.22
CA LYS A 52 1.69 -10.33 -7.56
C LYS A 52 0.53 -10.96 -6.78
N ASN A 53 0.21 -10.40 -5.62
CA ASN A 53 -0.93 -10.80 -4.81
C ASN A 53 -1.57 -9.56 -4.18
N GLU A 54 -2.88 -9.61 -3.95
CA GLU A 54 -3.58 -8.53 -3.26
C GLU A 54 -3.58 -8.81 -1.75
N PRO A 55 -3.16 -7.86 -0.89
CA PRO A 55 -3.24 -8.04 0.54
C PRO A 55 -4.71 -8.08 1.00
N PRO A 56 -5.08 -8.95 1.95
CA PRO A 56 -6.38 -8.87 2.62
C PRO A 56 -6.59 -7.48 3.25
N LEU A 57 -7.85 -7.02 3.32
CA LEU A 57 -8.19 -5.70 3.87
C LEU A 57 -7.63 -5.45 5.27
N ARG A 58 -7.55 -6.50 6.10
CA ARG A 58 -6.93 -6.40 7.43
C ARG A 58 -5.44 -6.07 7.34
N ILE A 59 -4.70 -6.71 6.45
CA ILE A 59 -3.27 -6.43 6.23
C ILE A 59 -3.10 -5.02 5.70
N LEU A 60 -3.94 -4.61 4.74
CA LEU A 60 -3.93 -3.26 4.17
C LEU A 60 -4.19 -2.18 5.23
N LEU A 61 -5.14 -2.42 6.14
CA LEU A 61 -5.40 -1.55 7.28
C LEU A 61 -4.18 -1.43 8.21
N GLN A 62 -3.44 -2.52 8.43
CA GLN A 62 -2.22 -2.50 9.25
C GLN A 62 -1.11 -1.69 8.59
N TYR A 63 -0.97 -1.75 7.25
CA TYR A 63 -0.04 -0.87 6.52
C TYR A 63 -0.40 0.60 6.73
N ALA A 64 -1.68 0.97 6.58
CA ALA A 64 -2.13 2.34 6.77
C ALA A 64 -1.82 2.85 8.20
N ARG A 65 -2.04 2.00 9.22
CA ARG A 65 -1.69 2.31 10.61
C ARG A 65 -0.19 2.43 10.84
N ALA A 66 0.63 1.55 10.25
CA ALA A 66 2.08 1.59 10.38
C ALA A 66 2.67 2.88 9.79
N ALA A 67 2.07 3.39 8.72
CA ALA A 67 2.43 4.63 8.04
C ALA A 67 1.77 5.88 8.64
N ASN A 68 0.81 5.73 9.57
CA ASN A 68 -0.06 6.78 10.09
C ASN A 68 -0.78 7.57 8.98
N VAL A 69 -1.41 6.85 8.04
CA VAL A 69 -2.21 7.41 6.95
C VAL A 69 -3.62 6.83 6.95
N SER A 70 -4.56 7.50 6.27
CA SER A 70 -5.86 6.92 5.95
C SER A 70 -5.71 5.74 4.97
N THR A 71 -6.60 4.76 5.05
CA THR A 71 -6.59 3.62 4.13
C THR A 71 -6.87 4.07 2.69
N ASP A 72 -7.61 5.15 2.52
CA ASP A 72 -7.90 5.81 1.23
C ASP A 72 -6.61 6.10 0.45
N VAL A 73 -5.54 6.53 1.15
CA VAL A 73 -4.23 6.78 0.54
C VAL A 73 -3.65 5.55 -0.14
N LEU A 74 -3.96 4.34 0.35
CA LEU A 74 -3.48 3.09 -0.24
C LEU A 74 -4.36 2.61 -1.39
N ILE A 75 -5.66 2.88 -1.34
CA ILE A 75 -6.64 2.33 -2.30
C ILE A 75 -7.06 3.29 -3.42
N ASP A 76 -6.72 4.58 -3.32
CA ASP A 76 -7.01 5.59 -4.33
C ASP A 76 -5.74 5.94 -5.13
N ASP A 77 -5.71 5.63 -6.43
CA ASP A 77 -4.58 5.89 -7.31
C ASP A 77 -4.30 7.40 -7.54
N GLU A 78 -5.27 8.27 -7.21
CA GLU A 78 -5.12 9.73 -7.27
C GLU A 78 -4.38 10.32 -6.05
N LEU A 79 -4.16 9.52 -5.00
CA LEU A 79 -3.44 9.91 -3.80
C LEU A 79 -2.03 9.33 -3.79
N ASP A 80 -1.06 10.18 -3.46
CA ASP A 80 0.31 9.81 -3.12
C ASP A 80 0.48 9.77 -1.58
N LEU A 81 1.44 8.97 -1.13
CA LEU A 81 1.87 8.95 0.28
C LEU A 81 2.49 10.31 0.66
N PRO A 82 2.37 10.75 1.92
CA PRO A 82 3.06 11.94 2.39
C PRO A 82 4.58 11.73 2.33
N ALA A 83 5.33 12.83 2.20
CA ALA A 83 6.79 12.78 2.04
C ALA A 83 7.54 12.14 3.24
N ASN A 84 6.95 12.21 4.44
CA ASN A 84 7.53 11.65 5.66
C ASN A 84 6.60 10.57 6.22
N LEU A 85 7.17 9.39 6.50
CA LEU A 85 6.48 8.25 7.08
C LEU A 85 7.26 7.72 8.31
N PRO A 86 6.58 7.30 9.39
CA PRO A 86 5.15 7.47 9.60
C PRO A 86 4.79 8.96 9.69
N SER A 87 3.60 9.33 9.22
CA SER A 87 3.20 10.74 9.24
C SER A 87 3.09 11.24 10.70
N PRO A 88 3.53 12.47 11.04
CA PRO A 88 3.42 13.00 12.40
C PRO A 88 1.97 13.09 12.90
N THR A 89 1.02 13.30 11.98
CA THR A 89 -0.43 13.29 12.20
C THR A 89 -1.07 12.39 11.17
N LYS A 90 -2.24 11.82 11.45
CA LYS A 90 -2.91 10.93 10.49
C LYS A 90 -3.17 11.68 9.18
N SER A 91 -2.51 11.24 8.10
CA SER A 91 -2.54 11.93 6.81
C SER A 91 -3.58 11.33 5.86
N GLU A 92 -4.32 12.20 5.18
CA GLU A 92 -5.25 11.84 4.11
C GLU A 92 -4.56 11.74 2.73
N GLY A 93 -3.22 11.78 2.70
CA GLY A 93 -2.43 11.69 1.47
C GLY A 93 -2.28 13.04 0.76
N ILE A 94 -1.55 13.01 -0.36
CA ILE A 94 -1.30 14.18 -1.21
C ILE A 94 -1.97 13.92 -2.55
N ARG A 95 -2.80 14.85 -3.03
CA ARG A 95 -3.34 14.74 -4.39
C ARG A 95 -2.21 14.74 -5.41
N ARG A 96 -2.16 13.67 -6.21
CA ARG A 96 -1.18 13.51 -7.26
C ARG A 96 -1.37 14.60 -8.31
N LYS A 97 -0.31 15.37 -8.57
CA LYS A 97 -0.25 16.20 -9.78
C LYS A 97 0.09 15.27 -10.94
N SER A 98 -0.93 14.65 -11.53
CA SER A 98 -0.73 13.70 -12.63
C SER A 98 0.19 14.30 -13.71
N PRO A 99 1.19 13.57 -14.23
CA PRO A 99 1.66 13.88 -15.57
C PRO A 99 0.46 13.72 -16.50
N ALA A 100 0.24 14.69 -17.39
CA ALA A 100 -0.91 14.75 -18.29
C ALA A 100 -1.25 13.35 -18.84
N ARG A 101 -2.45 12.86 -18.52
CA ARG A 101 -2.98 11.56 -18.95
C ARG A 101 -2.74 11.44 -20.45
N ARG A 102 -1.77 10.62 -20.87
CA ARG A 102 -1.52 10.36 -22.30
C ARG A 102 -2.76 9.64 -22.79
N LYS A 103 -3.64 10.35 -23.49
CA LYS A 103 -4.81 9.77 -24.15
C LYS A 103 -4.28 8.67 -25.07
N GLN A 104 -4.51 7.41 -24.71
CA GLN A 104 -4.37 6.32 -25.65
C GLN A 104 -5.57 6.43 -26.60
N HIS A 105 -5.25 6.69 -27.87
CA HIS A 105 -6.14 6.65 -29.01
C HIS A 105 -6.35 5.21 -29.47
#